data_AF-A0A7Y0R0W7-F1
#
_entry.id   AF-A0A7Y0R0W7-F1
#
_cell.length_a   1.000
_cell.length_b   1.000
_cell.length_c   1.000
_cell.angle_alpha   90.00
_cell.angle_beta   90.00
_cell.angle_gamma   90.00
#
_symmetry.space_group_name_H-M   'P 1'
#
loop_
_entity.id
_entity.type
_entity.pdbx_description
1 polymer ?
#
loop_
_entity_poly.entity_id
_entity_poly.type
_entity_poly.pdbx_seq_one_letter_code
_entity_poly.pdbx_strand_id
1 'polypeptide(L)'
;GLKTFTANTIAANGDDEQTRADIAYAFEEAVCATLAIKCKRALEQTGMKRIVIAGGVSANRRLRAELEKLAKKIGGEVYYPRTEFCTDNGAMIAYAGMQRLKNGEVADMSVEARPRWPIDQLTPIA
;
A
#
# COMPACT_ATOMS: atom_id res chain seq x y z
N GLY A 1 -3.50 18.76 3.37
CA GLY A 1 -2.09 18.74 2.90
C GLY A 1 -2.08 18.63 1.39
N LEU A 2 -1.57 17.51 0.84
CA LEU A 2 -1.42 17.35 -0.61
C LEU A 2 -2.71 17.57 -1.41
N LYS A 3 -3.83 16.94 -1.03
CA LYS A 3 -5.13 17.13 -1.69
C LYS A 3 -5.60 18.60 -1.69
N THR A 4 -5.41 19.28 -0.56
CA THR A 4 -5.72 20.72 -0.42
C THR A 4 -4.87 21.57 -1.34
N PHE A 5 -3.56 21.29 -1.38
CA PHE A 5 -2.65 22.00 -2.26
C PHE A 5 -3.01 21.78 -3.73
N THR A 6 -3.26 20.54 -4.14
CA THR A 6 -3.72 20.21 -5.50
C THR A 6 -5.02 20.92 -5.86
N ALA A 7 -6.01 20.95 -4.96
CA ALA A 7 -7.26 21.67 -5.19
C ALA A 7 -7.03 23.18 -5.39
N ASN A 8 -6.16 23.79 -4.58
CA ASN A 8 -5.79 25.19 -4.73
C ASN A 8 -5.02 25.44 -6.03
N THR A 9 -4.13 24.54 -6.43
CA THR A 9 -3.40 24.63 -7.70
C THR A 9 -4.36 24.58 -8.89
N ILE A 10 -5.36 23.69 -8.86
CA ILE A 10 -6.40 23.64 -9.90
C ILE A 10 -7.17 24.96 -9.95
N ALA A 11 -7.61 25.48 -8.81
CA ALA A 11 -8.37 26.74 -8.75
C ALA A 11 -7.58 27.98 -9.18
N ALA A 12 -6.25 27.95 -9.07
CA ALA A 12 -5.37 29.07 -9.37
C ALA A 12 -4.80 29.08 -10.81
N ASN A 13 -5.06 28.05 -11.62
CA ASN A 13 -4.52 27.92 -12.98
C ASN A 13 -5.66 27.75 -14.00
N GLY A 14 -5.31 27.72 -15.29
CA GLY A 14 -6.26 27.45 -16.38
C GLY A 14 -6.79 26.00 -16.36
N ASP A 15 -7.85 25.74 -17.11
CA ASP A 15 -8.48 24.41 -17.24
C ASP A 15 -8.24 23.77 -18.62
N ASP A 16 -7.15 24.14 -19.29
CA ASP A 16 -6.74 23.50 -20.53
C ASP A 16 -6.14 22.11 -20.28
N GLU A 17 -6.09 21.29 -21.33
CA GLU A 17 -5.65 19.89 -21.25
C GLU A 17 -4.21 19.75 -20.74
N GLN A 18 -3.31 20.65 -21.15
CA GLN A 18 -1.91 20.62 -20.74
C GLN A 18 -1.78 20.94 -19.26
N THR A 19 -2.45 22.00 -18.79
CA THR A 19 -2.46 22.36 -17.37
C THR A 19 -2.99 21.22 -16.50
N ARG A 20 -4.06 20.54 -16.93
CA ARG A 20 -4.61 19.37 -16.22
C ARG A 20 -3.61 18.21 -16.18
N ALA A 21 -2.93 17.94 -17.27
CA ALA A 21 -1.91 16.89 -17.36
C ALA A 21 -0.72 17.18 -16.42
N ASP A 22 -0.25 18.43 -16.37
CA ASP A 22 0.87 18.84 -15.53
C ASP A 22 0.53 18.74 -14.04
N ILE A 23 -0.68 19.18 -13.65
CA ILE A 23 -1.15 19.05 -12.26
C ILE A 23 -1.30 17.57 -11.87
N ALA A 24 -1.86 16.74 -12.75
CA ALA A 24 -2.02 15.31 -12.50
C ALA A 24 -0.66 14.60 -12.34
N TYR A 25 0.29 14.93 -13.22
CA TYR A 25 1.67 14.44 -13.16
C TYR A 25 2.34 14.82 -11.83
N ALA A 26 2.30 16.10 -11.47
CA ALA A 26 2.93 16.60 -10.25
C ALA A 26 2.31 15.96 -8.99
N PHE A 27 0.99 15.73 -8.99
CA PHE A 27 0.32 15.00 -7.92
C PHE A 27 0.78 13.54 -7.83
N GLU A 28 0.79 12.81 -8.96
CA GLU A 28 1.24 11.41 -9.00
C GLU A 28 2.69 11.29 -8.52
N GLU A 29 3.57 12.19 -8.99
CA GLU A 29 4.96 12.27 -8.59
C GLU A 29 5.11 12.46 -7.07
N ALA A 30 4.42 13.45 -6.50
CA ALA A 30 4.49 13.74 -5.07
C ALA A 30 4.00 12.55 -4.23
N VAL A 31 2.92 11.87 -4.64
CA VAL A 31 2.41 10.67 -3.97
C VAL A 31 3.43 9.54 -4.06
N CYS A 32 3.92 9.22 -5.26
CA CYS A 32 4.84 8.10 -5.47
C CYS A 32 6.16 8.30 -4.72
N ALA A 33 6.74 9.50 -4.78
CA ALA A 33 7.97 9.84 -4.07
C ALA A 33 7.80 9.72 -2.55
N THR A 34 6.67 10.22 -2.01
CA THR A 34 6.38 10.12 -0.57
C THR A 34 6.26 8.66 -0.12
N LEU A 35 5.57 7.82 -0.89
CA LEU A 35 5.43 6.39 -0.59
C LEU A 35 6.79 5.70 -0.64
N ALA A 36 7.58 5.92 -1.69
CA ALA A 36 8.91 5.33 -1.83
C ALA A 36 9.85 5.70 -0.67
N ILE A 37 9.86 6.97 -0.23
CA ILE A 37 10.67 7.41 0.93
C ILE A 37 10.24 6.70 2.21
N LYS A 38 8.93 6.54 2.44
CA LYS A 38 8.42 5.84 3.64
C LYS A 38 8.75 4.35 3.60
N CYS A 39 8.59 3.69 2.45
CA CYS A 39 8.98 2.30 2.26
C CYS A 39 10.48 2.12 2.52
N LYS A 40 11.34 3.01 2.00
CA LYS A 40 12.78 2.99 2.26
C LYS A 40 13.08 3.02 3.76
N ARG A 41 12.51 4.00 4.47
CA ARG A 41 12.71 4.15 5.92
C ARG A 41 12.26 2.91 6.69
N ALA A 42 11.12 2.31 6.31
CA ALA A 42 10.62 1.10 6.94
C ALA A 42 11.56 -0.11 6.72
N LEU A 43 12.15 -0.25 5.53
CA LEU A 43 13.09 -1.32 5.23
C LEU A 43 14.41 -1.14 6.00
N GLU A 44 14.90 0.10 6.11
CA GLU A 44 16.08 0.43 6.90
C GLU A 44 15.86 0.15 8.39
N GLN A 45 14.66 0.45 8.92
CA GLN A 45 14.31 0.23 10.33
C GLN A 45 14.10 -1.25 10.67
N THR A 46 13.49 -2.02 9.77
CA THR A 46 13.13 -3.42 10.03
C THR A 46 14.22 -4.41 9.58
N GLY A 47 15.15 -3.98 8.73
CA GLY A 47 16.13 -4.86 8.08
C GLY A 47 15.51 -5.81 7.04
N MET A 48 14.21 -5.67 6.73
CA MET A 48 13.54 -6.50 5.73
C MET A 48 14.04 -6.16 4.32
N LYS A 49 14.07 -7.17 3.46
CA LYS A 49 14.48 -7.06 2.05
C LYS A 49 13.32 -7.24 1.06
N ARG A 50 12.10 -7.41 1.55
CA ARG A 50 10.93 -7.67 0.72
C ARG A 50 9.87 -6.61 0.97
N ILE A 51 9.34 -6.04 -0.10
CA ILE A 51 8.16 -5.18 -0.07
C ILE A 51 7.04 -5.94 -0.78
N VAL A 52 5.88 -6.02 -0.16
CA VAL A 52 4.65 -6.46 -0.82
C VAL A 52 3.72 -5.25 -0.91
N ILE A 53 3.26 -4.92 -2.11
CA ILE A 53 2.30 -3.83 -2.32
C ILE A 53 1.02 -4.36 -2.95
N ALA A 54 -0.05 -4.33 -2.15
CA ALA A 54 -1.40 -4.71 -2.53
C ALA A 54 -2.32 -3.47 -2.63
N GLY A 55 -3.56 -3.65 -3.07
CA GLY A 55 -4.54 -2.57 -3.23
C GLY A 55 -4.54 -1.97 -4.64
N GLY A 56 -5.60 -1.23 -4.99
CA GLY A 56 -5.78 -0.69 -6.34
C GLY A 56 -4.65 0.25 -6.81
N VAL A 57 -4.09 1.05 -5.90
CA VAL A 57 -2.98 1.98 -6.21
C VAL A 57 -1.70 1.24 -6.62
N SER A 58 -1.54 -0.04 -6.23
CA SER A 58 -0.41 -0.87 -6.65
C SER A 58 -0.33 -1.08 -8.17
N ALA A 59 -1.41 -0.82 -8.92
CA ALA A 59 -1.41 -0.87 -10.39
C ALA A 59 -0.67 0.33 -11.04
N ASN A 60 -0.36 1.37 -10.27
CA ASN A 60 0.30 2.58 -10.76
C ASN A 60 1.74 2.28 -11.22
N ARG A 61 2.02 2.45 -12.52
CA ARG A 61 3.31 2.10 -13.13
C ARG A 61 4.48 2.93 -12.60
N ARG A 62 4.26 4.22 -12.30
CA ARG A 62 5.29 5.10 -11.72
C ARG A 62 5.69 4.62 -10.33
N LEU A 63 4.72 4.31 -9.49
CA LEU A 63 4.95 3.75 -8.15
C LEU A 63 5.75 2.44 -8.24
N ARG A 64 5.39 1.54 -9.17
CA ARG A 64 6.13 0.29 -9.37
C ARG A 64 7.59 0.54 -9.73
N ALA A 65 7.84 1.41 -10.71
CA ALA A 65 9.19 1.74 -11.14
C ALA A 65 10.03 2.34 -10.01
N GLU A 66 9.46 3.21 -9.18
CA GLU A 66 10.17 3.80 -8.04
C GLU A 66 10.49 2.78 -6.95
N LEU A 67 9.56 1.88 -6.62
CA LEU A 67 9.79 0.82 -5.63
C LEU A 67 10.78 -0.23 -6.14
N GLU A 68 10.77 -0.58 -7.43
CA GLU A 68 11.76 -1.48 -8.02
C GLU A 68 13.17 -0.88 -7.99
N LYS A 69 13.33 0.41 -8.30
CA LYS A 69 14.61 1.13 -8.15
C LYS A 69 15.07 1.10 -6.69
N LEU A 70 14.17 1.33 -5.74
CA LEU A 70 14.46 1.27 -4.32
C LEU A 70 14.94 -0.13 -3.90
N ALA A 71 14.18 -1.17 -4.26
CA ALA A 71 14.50 -2.55 -3.92
C ALA A 71 15.86 -2.98 -4.47
N LYS A 72 16.18 -2.63 -5.73
CA LYS A 72 17.51 -2.89 -6.32
C LYS A 72 18.64 -2.24 -5.52
N LYS A 73 18.46 -0.99 -5.07
CA LYS A 73 19.47 -0.26 -4.27
C LYS A 73 19.77 -0.92 -2.92
N ILE A 74 18.79 -1.59 -2.32
CA ILE A 74 18.95 -2.25 -1.01
C ILE A 74 19.20 -3.76 -1.12
N GLY A 75 19.35 -4.30 -2.34
CA GLY A 75 19.48 -5.74 -2.58
C GLY A 75 18.25 -6.54 -2.15
N GLY A 76 17.05 -5.98 -2.38
CA GLY A 76 15.77 -6.56 -2.03
C GLY A 76 14.85 -6.77 -3.24
N GLU A 77 13.61 -7.16 -2.97
CA GLU A 77 12.60 -7.54 -3.96
C GLU A 77 11.25 -6.85 -3.68
N VAL A 78 10.49 -6.57 -4.75
CA VAL A 78 9.12 -6.05 -4.66
C VAL A 78 8.16 -7.05 -5.28
N TYR A 79 7.08 -7.36 -4.58
CA TYR A 79 6.05 -8.27 -5.02
C TYR A 79 4.71 -7.55 -5.17
N TYR A 80 4.00 -7.94 -6.23
CA TYR A 80 2.67 -7.45 -6.57
C TYR A 80 1.73 -8.65 -6.63
N PRO A 81 0.69 -8.71 -5.80
CA PRO A 81 -0.33 -9.74 -5.92
C PRO A 81 -1.05 -9.65 -7.29
N ARG A 82 -1.67 -10.75 -7.72
CA ARG A 82 -2.59 -10.70 -8.86
C ARG A 82 -3.74 -9.74 -8.53
N THR A 83 -4.19 -8.98 -9.53
CA THR A 83 -5.18 -7.91 -9.37
C THR A 83 -6.46 -8.38 -8.67
N GLU A 84 -6.90 -9.61 -8.96
CA GLU A 84 -8.08 -10.25 -8.34
C GLU A 84 -7.98 -10.42 -6.81
N PHE A 85 -6.76 -10.42 -6.24
CA PHE A 85 -6.52 -10.48 -4.79
C PHE A 85 -6.17 -9.11 -4.18
N CYS A 86 -6.09 -8.04 -4.97
CA CYS A 86 -5.77 -6.70 -4.48
C CYS A 86 -6.98 -5.95 -3.91
N THR A 87 -8.21 -6.39 -4.21
CA THR A 87 -9.45 -5.84 -3.66
C THR A 87 -9.97 -6.68 -2.50
N ASP A 88 -10.80 -6.10 -1.63
CA ASP A 88 -11.40 -6.84 -0.52
C ASP A 88 -12.20 -8.05 -1.02
N ASN A 89 -11.83 -9.25 -0.56
CA ASN A 89 -12.44 -10.50 -1.00
C ASN A 89 -12.45 -11.56 0.11
N GLY A 90 -13.34 -12.55 0.01
CA GLY A 90 -13.44 -13.62 1.01
C GLY A 90 -12.21 -14.54 1.06
N ALA A 91 -11.45 -14.66 -0.02
CA ALA A 91 -10.28 -15.54 -0.07
C ALA A 91 -9.14 -15.05 0.83
N MET A 92 -8.93 -13.72 0.96
CA MET A 92 -7.91 -13.18 1.88
C MET A 92 -8.25 -13.48 3.35
N ILE A 93 -9.54 -13.44 3.71
CA ILE A 93 -10.03 -13.76 5.05
C ILE A 93 -9.88 -15.27 5.31
N ALA A 94 -10.31 -16.10 4.37
CA ALA A 94 -10.17 -17.55 4.47
C ALA A 94 -8.70 -17.98 4.58
N TYR A 95 -7.79 -17.36 3.82
CA TYR A 95 -6.37 -17.64 3.89
C TYR A 95 -5.78 -17.24 5.25
N ALA A 96 -6.06 -16.03 5.74
CA ALA A 96 -5.60 -15.58 7.05
C ALA A 96 -6.12 -16.48 8.19
N GLY A 97 -7.39 -16.86 8.15
CA GLY A 97 -7.99 -17.80 9.10
C GLY A 97 -7.35 -19.19 9.03
N MET A 98 -7.11 -19.71 7.83
CA MET A 98 -6.42 -21.00 7.62
C MET A 98 -4.98 -20.97 8.16
N GLN A 99 -4.24 -19.87 7.96
CA GLN A 99 -2.89 -19.71 8.52
C GLN A 99 -2.91 -19.71 10.06
N ARG A 100 -3.89 -19.05 10.68
CA ARG A 100 -4.08 -19.07 12.15
C ARG A 100 -4.47 -20.45 12.67
N LEU A 101 -5.43 -21.12 12.02
CA LEU A 101 -5.85 -22.47 12.37
C LEU A 101 -4.71 -23.49 12.30
N LYS A 102 -3.86 -23.40 11.27
CA LYS A 102 -2.65 -24.25 11.14
C LYS A 102 -1.64 -24.03 12.27
N ASN A 103 -1.67 -22.87 12.91
CA ASN A 103 -0.82 -22.52 14.05
C ASN A 103 -1.52 -22.74 15.39
N GLY A 104 -2.63 -23.50 15.40
CA GLY A 104 -3.34 -23.90 16.62
C GLY A 104 -4.26 -22.83 17.21
N GLU A 105 -4.42 -21.68 16.54
CA GLU A 105 -5.41 -20.69 16.96
C GLU A 105 -6.81 -21.14 16.58
N VAL A 106 -7.67 -21.24 17.58
CA VAL A 106 -9.09 -21.53 17.44
C VAL A 106 -9.88 -20.48 18.23
N ALA A 107 -11.00 -20.03 17.66
CA ALA A 107 -11.93 -19.11 18.31
C ALA A 107 -13.22 -19.86 18.67
N ASP A 108 -13.99 -19.31 19.61
CA ASP A 108 -15.34 -19.80 19.83
C ASP A 108 -16.26 -19.46 18.64
N MET A 109 -17.50 -19.95 18.67
CA MET A 109 -18.49 -19.67 17.63
C MET A 109 -19.10 -18.27 17.75
N SER A 110 -18.72 -17.48 18.74
CA SER A 110 -19.18 -16.11 18.90
C SER A 110 -18.44 -15.18 17.94
N VAL A 111 -19.15 -14.18 17.43
CA VAL A 111 -18.56 -13.19 16.52
C VAL A 111 -18.72 -11.82 17.15
N GLU A 112 -17.59 -11.17 17.40
CA GLU A 112 -17.54 -9.79 17.85
C GLU A 112 -17.05 -8.89 16.70
N ALA A 113 -17.85 -7.89 16.33
CA ALA A 113 -17.45 -6.90 15.34
C ALA A 113 -16.66 -5.77 16.01
N ARG A 114 -15.42 -5.53 15.55
CA ARG A 114 -14.55 -4.45 16.05
C ARG A 114 -14.27 -3.42 14.95
N PRO A 115 -15.00 -2.29 14.88
CA PRO A 115 -14.83 -1.30 13.81
C PRO A 115 -13.44 -0.65 13.76
N ARG A 116 -12.76 -0.54 14.90
CA ARG A 116 -11.39 -0.06 15.02
C ARG A 116 -10.59 -1.11 15.75
N TRP A 117 -10.05 -2.06 15.00
CA TRP A 117 -9.24 -3.13 15.54
C TRP A 117 -7.76 -2.86 15.24
N PRO A 118 -6.94 -2.48 16.23
CA PRO A 118 -5.52 -2.24 16.02
C PRO A 118 -4.79 -3.54 15.67
N ILE A 119 -4.00 -3.52 14.60
CA ILE A 119 -3.30 -4.71 14.08
C ILE A 119 -2.21 -5.22 15.04
N ASP A 120 -1.66 -4.33 15.87
CA ASP A 120 -0.66 -4.61 16.89
C ASP A 120 -1.21 -5.36 18.12
N GLN A 121 -2.53 -5.47 18.25
CA GLN A 121 -3.16 -6.32 19.27
C GLN A 121 -3.29 -7.78 18.82
N LEU A 122 -2.99 -8.09 17.55
CA LEU A 122 -3.02 -9.45 17.03
C LEU A 122 -1.71 -10.18 17.38
N THR A 123 -1.84 -11.41 17.88
CA THR A 123 -0.68 -12.29 18.02
C THR A 123 -0.08 -12.58 16.64
N PRO A 124 1.23 -12.36 16.44
CA PRO A 124 1.93 -12.74 15.23
C PRO A 124 1.90 -14.26 15.03
N ILE A 125 1.74 -14.68 13.78
CA ILE A 125 1.84 -16.08 13.38
C ILE A 125 3.32 -16.36 13.06
N ALA A 126 3.87 -17.44 13.60
CA ALA A 126 5.25 -17.87 13.36
C ALA A 126 5.45 -18.45 11.96
#